data_AF-A0A8J4XP42-F1
#
_entry.id   AF-A0A8J4XP42-F1
#
_cell.length_a   1.000
_cell.length_b   1.000
_cell.length_c   1.000
_cell.angle_alpha   90.00
_cell.angle_beta   90.00
_cell.angle_gamma   90.00
#
_symmetry.space_group_name_H-M   'P 1'
#
loop_
_entity.id
_entity.type
_entity.pdbx_description
1 polymer ?
#
loop_
_entity_poly.entity_id
_entity_poly.type
_entity_poly.pdbx_seq_one_letter_code
_entity_poly.pdbx_strand_id
1 'polypeptide(L)'
;MVRSDGFLLVSDTAILRTLYFLKDHGVDPQQILRIPWLLLQSTDSLEQKFQKLLEQYLFLTLSDGLGFSRFSHQQIVKYQKYFAKEAGQFPDYQNRIYYIAGRMEMPVALVTEKIVQPKQMLRMDINRIDYIINIFQKHGVHMRDVVADLWVFCHNVQLTESRLQQAVQAGCVHPKPWICHSSPHVFERYLGRLQSKTLVLGEDGALETYLSDRLDCPLYEVNANFRRNPGLKSVHVSRIKSKLDLLFAEGFTPEDIRRDLTPTRCPPPHLCLPPGDRSAATPVIACQDITTRAARVLRSQSKPAAPPGTDPARCGIPEGSRRTGRRV
;
A
#
# COMPACT_ATOMS: atom_id res chain seq x y z
N MET A 1 5.80 8.08 -1.93
CA MET A 1 5.75 9.43 -2.52
C MET A 1 7.11 9.66 -3.17
N VAL A 2 7.22 9.40 -4.47
CA VAL A 2 8.48 9.61 -5.20
C VAL A 2 8.68 11.13 -5.25
N ARG A 3 9.74 11.65 -4.62
CA ARG A 3 10.16 13.04 -4.87
C ARG A 3 10.48 13.12 -6.35
N SER A 4 9.69 13.84 -7.13
CA SER A 4 10.05 14.09 -8.52
C SER A 4 11.29 14.95 -8.50
N ASP A 5 12.39 14.50 -9.14
CA ASP A 5 13.67 15.21 -9.21
C ASP A 5 13.54 16.68 -9.61
N GLY A 6 12.45 17.02 -10.32
CA GLY A 6 12.09 18.39 -10.65
C GLY A 6 11.95 19.36 -9.47
N PHE A 7 11.60 18.90 -8.25
CA PHE A 7 11.55 19.80 -7.08
C PHE A 7 12.93 20.31 -6.65
N LEU A 8 13.99 19.54 -6.90
CA LEU A 8 15.34 19.94 -6.54
C LEU A 8 15.91 20.99 -7.52
N LEU A 9 15.23 21.21 -8.66
CA LEU A 9 15.68 22.09 -9.73
C LEU A 9 14.95 23.45 -9.75
N VAL A 10 13.89 23.61 -8.97
CA VAL A 10 13.11 24.85 -8.92
C VAL A 10 13.55 25.67 -7.72
N SER A 11 13.81 26.97 -7.91
CA SER A 11 14.19 27.86 -6.81
C SER A 11 13.05 28.04 -5.81
N ASP A 12 13.38 28.20 -4.53
CA ASP A 12 12.40 28.48 -3.48
C ASP A 12 11.53 29.71 -3.81
N THR A 13 12.13 30.73 -4.44
CA THR A 13 11.44 31.92 -4.92
C THR A 13 10.37 31.61 -5.96
N ALA A 14 10.63 30.67 -6.89
CA ALA A 14 9.65 30.26 -7.88
C ALA A 14 8.52 29.44 -7.25
N ILE A 15 8.84 28.55 -6.30
CA ILE A 15 7.83 27.79 -5.54
C ILE A 15 6.92 28.73 -4.76
N LEU A 16 7.48 29.71 -4.04
CA LEU A 16 6.71 30.69 -3.27
C LEU A 16 5.82 31.55 -4.18
N ARG A 17 6.34 32.00 -5.33
CA ARG A 17 5.56 32.75 -6.30
C ARG A 17 4.35 31.94 -6.80
N THR A 18 4.55 30.68 -7.14
CA THR A 18 3.46 29.80 -7.56
C THR A 18 2.49 29.53 -6.42
N LEU A 19 2.96 29.38 -5.18
CA LEU A 19 2.10 29.19 -4.00
C LEU A 19 1.19 30.40 -3.76
N TYR A 20 1.74 31.62 -3.79
CA TYR A 20 0.95 32.85 -3.67
C TYR A 20 -0.06 32.98 -4.82
N PHE A 21 0.37 32.72 -6.05
CA PHE A 21 -0.53 32.69 -7.20
C PHE A 21 -1.71 31.72 -7.03
N LEU A 22 -1.46 30.50 -6.52
CA LEU A 22 -2.53 29.53 -6.26
C LEU A 22 -3.47 30.00 -5.14
N LYS A 23 -2.92 30.62 -4.08
CA LYS A 23 -3.71 31.17 -2.98
C LYS A 23 -4.61 32.31 -3.46
N ASP A 24 -4.11 33.20 -4.31
CA ASP A 24 -4.86 34.33 -4.86
C ASP A 24 -6.02 33.86 -5.76
N HIS A 25 -5.89 32.68 -6.37
CA HIS A 25 -6.95 32.00 -7.11
C HIS A 25 -7.88 31.14 -6.24
N GLY A 26 -7.78 31.24 -4.91
CA GLY A 26 -8.65 30.53 -3.97
C GLY A 26 -8.43 29.01 -3.91
N VAL A 27 -7.25 28.52 -4.31
CA VAL A 27 -6.93 27.09 -4.23
C VAL A 27 -6.70 26.69 -2.77
N ASP A 28 -7.42 25.66 -2.32
CA ASP A 28 -7.31 25.11 -0.97
C ASP A 28 -5.90 24.54 -0.71
N PRO A 29 -5.21 24.95 0.38
CA PRO A 29 -3.93 24.38 0.76
C PRO A 29 -3.91 22.84 0.84
N GLN A 30 -4.99 22.20 1.31
CA GLN A 30 -5.04 20.74 1.37
C GLN A 30 -5.04 20.11 -0.03
N GLN A 31 -5.62 20.79 -1.01
CA GLN A 31 -5.57 20.36 -2.40
C GLN A 31 -4.14 20.47 -2.96
N ILE A 32 -3.42 21.55 -2.67
CA ILE A 32 -2.02 21.72 -3.08
C ILE A 32 -1.15 20.57 -2.56
N LEU A 33 -1.38 20.12 -1.32
CA LEU A 33 -0.66 18.97 -0.75
C LEU A 33 -0.94 17.64 -1.48
N ARG A 34 -2.14 17.47 -2.06
CA ARG A 34 -2.49 16.28 -2.86
C ARG A 34 -1.93 16.33 -4.28
N ILE A 35 -1.79 17.53 -4.85
CA ILE A 35 -1.24 17.78 -6.19
C ILE A 35 0.00 18.69 -6.15
N PRO A 36 1.08 18.25 -5.49
CA PRO A 36 2.26 19.10 -5.27
C PRO A 36 2.93 19.53 -6.57
N TRP A 37 2.81 18.73 -7.64
CA TRP A 37 3.40 19.05 -8.95
C TRP A 37 2.88 20.36 -9.58
N LEU A 38 1.78 20.95 -9.07
CA LEU A 38 1.35 22.30 -9.46
C LEU A 38 2.44 23.35 -9.19
N LEU A 39 3.19 23.19 -8.10
CA LEU A 39 4.26 24.11 -7.70
C LEU A 39 5.44 24.13 -8.67
N LEU A 40 5.53 23.15 -9.57
CA LEU A 40 6.55 23.07 -10.60
C LEU A 40 6.17 23.79 -11.90
N GLN A 41 4.96 24.35 -11.99
CA GLN A 41 4.49 25.06 -13.18
C GLN A 41 4.74 26.57 -13.06
N SER A 42 4.98 27.23 -14.20
CA SER A 42 5.02 28.69 -14.24
C SER A 42 3.63 29.27 -14.05
N THR A 43 3.56 30.43 -13.39
CA THR A 43 2.31 31.18 -13.16
C THR A 43 1.61 31.51 -14.48
N ASP A 44 2.35 31.92 -15.51
CA ASP A 44 1.79 32.24 -16.83
C ASP A 44 1.14 31.01 -17.49
N SER A 45 1.76 29.83 -17.32
CA SER A 45 1.19 28.59 -17.85
C SER A 45 -0.05 28.15 -17.06
N LEU A 46 -0.05 28.34 -15.74
CA LEU A 46 -1.20 28.04 -14.90
C LEU A 46 -2.37 28.95 -15.22
N GLU A 47 -2.15 30.26 -15.36
CA GLU A 47 -3.15 31.26 -15.72
C GLU A 47 -3.90 30.87 -17.01
N GLN A 48 -3.16 30.59 -18.08
CA GLN A 48 -3.74 30.15 -19.35
C GLN A 48 -4.53 28.85 -19.24
N LYS A 49 -4.13 27.94 -18.34
CA LYS A 49 -4.87 26.70 -18.09
C LYS A 49 -6.11 26.96 -17.24
N PHE A 50 -6.04 27.81 -16.23
CA PHE A 50 -7.16 28.10 -15.33
C PHE A 50 -8.32 28.73 -16.09
N GLN A 51 -8.03 29.75 -16.92
CA GLN A 51 -9.00 30.33 -17.83
C GLN A 51 -9.64 29.27 -18.72
N LYS A 52 -8.82 28.37 -19.27
CA LYS A 52 -9.30 27.29 -20.13
C LYS A 52 -10.18 26.28 -19.39
N LEU A 53 -9.85 25.93 -18.16
CA LEU A 53 -10.54 24.91 -17.36
C LEU A 53 -11.98 25.32 -17.01
N LEU A 54 -12.26 26.62 -16.93
CA LEU A 54 -13.56 27.18 -16.62
C LEU A 54 -14.46 27.37 -17.85
N GLU A 55 -13.99 27.00 -19.04
CA GLU A 55 -14.83 27.01 -20.23
C GLU A 55 -15.87 25.88 -20.22
N GLN A 56 -16.91 26.03 -21.05
CA GLN A 56 -17.97 25.05 -21.21
C GLN A 56 -17.41 23.64 -21.50
N TYR A 57 -18.10 22.62 -20.96
CA TYR A 57 -17.78 21.19 -21.05
C TYR A 57 -16.54 20.73 -20.26
N LEU A 58 -15.82 21.63 -19.59
CA LEU A 58 -14.70 21.28 -18.70
C LEU A 58 -15.14 21.27 -17.23
N PHE A 59 -14.93 22.32 -16.45
CA PHE A 59 -15.18 22.26 -15.01
C PHE A 59 -16.05 23.42 -14.55
N LEU A 60 -16.94 23.15 -13.59
CA LEU A 60 -17.81 24.17 -12.99
C LEU A 60 -17.02 25.07 -12.04
N THR A 61 -16.01 24.51 -11.38
CA THR A 61 -15.12 25.24 -10.47
C THR A 61 -13.67 24.96 -10.81
N LEU A 62 -12.79 25.89 -10.45
CA LEU A 62 -11.35 25.70 -10.63
C LEU A 62 -10.87 24.47 -9.84
N SER A 63 -11.33 24.30 -8.60
CA SER A 63 -11.00 23.17 -7.72
C SER A 63 -11.26 21.82 -8.37
N ASP A 64 -12.41 21.66 -9.06
CA ASP A 64 -12.75 20.42 -9.75
C ASP A 64 -11.79 20.11 -10.91
N GLY A 65 -11.24 21.15 -11.54
CA GLY A 65 -10.39 21.06 -12.72
C GLY A 65 -8.89 21.03 -12.47
N LEU A 66 -8.41 21.32 -11.26
CA LEU A 66 -6.97 21.51 -11.01
C LEU A 66 -6.09 20.32 -11.41
N GLY A 67 -6.60 19.09 -11.32
CA GLY A 67 -5.89 17.90 -11.79
C GLY A 67 -5.48 18.00 -13.28
N PHE A 68 -6.33 18.60 -14.12
CA PHE A 68 -6.09 18.77 -15.55
C PHE A 68 -4.97 19.76 -15.87
N SER A 69 -4.52 20.58 -14.91
CA SER A 69 -3.33 21.41 -15.07
C SER A 69 -2.07 20.59 -15.34
N ARG A 70 -2.09 19.27 -15.08
CA ARG A 70 -1.02 18.33 -15.46
C ARG A 70 -0.86 18.20 -16.98
N PHE A 71 -1.92 18.45 -17.74
CA PHE A 71 -1.91 18.41 -19.19
C PHE A 71 -1.37 19.69 -19.80
N SER A 72 -0.93 19.60 -21.05
CA SER A 72 -0.65 20.80 -21.85
C SER A 72 -1.97 21.49 -22.22
N HIS A 73 -1.91 22.79 -22.52
CA HIS A 73 -3.07 23.56 -22.96
C HIS A 73 -3.76 22.90 -24.17
N GLN A 74 -2.98 22.41 -25.15
CA GLN A 74 -3.51 21.70 -26.32
C GLN A 74 -4.22 20.39 -25.97
N GLN A 75 -3.76 19.66 -24.95
CA GLN A 75 -4.44 18.46 -24.48
C GLN A 75 -5.78 18.80 -23.83
N ILE A 76 -5.85 19.87 -23.03
CA ILE A 76 -7.10 20.36 -22.42
C ILE A 76 -8.10 20.73 -23.53
N VAL A 77 -7.68 21.46 -24.56
CA VAL A 77 -8.52 21.78 -25.75
C VAL A 77 -9.04 20.51 -26.42
N LYS A 78 -8.21 19.47 -26.57
CA LYS A 78 -8.63 18.19 -27.16
C LYS A 78 -9.69 17.50 -26.31
N TYR A 79 -9.51 17.46 -24.99
CA TYR A 79 -10.48 16.86 -24.07
C TYR A 79 -11.80 17.64 -24.02
N GLN A 80 -11.75 18.97 -24.05
CA GLN A 80 -12.95 19.80 -24.15
C GLN A 80 -13.79 19.45 -25.39
N LYS A 81 -13.16 19.38 -26.57
CA LYS A 81 -13.84 18.99 -27.81
C LYS A 81 -14.42 17.59 -27.73
N TYR A 82 -13.74 16.68 -27.03
CA TYR A 82 -14.22 15.32 -26.81
C TYR A 82 -15.43 15.30 -25.87
N PHE A 83 -15.37 16.00 -24.74
CA PHE A 83 -16.48 16.09 -23.79
C PHE A 83 -17.71 16.78 -24.39
N ALA A 84 -17.51 17.80 -25.22
CA ALA A 84 -18.61 18.45 -25.94
C ALA A 84 -19.36 17.48 -26.88
N LYS A 85 -18.66 16.52 -27.50
CA LYS A 85 -19.27 15.49 -28.34
C LYS A 85 -20.05 14.45 -27.54
N GLU A 86 -19.59 14.14 -26.32
CA GLU A 86 -20.24 13.18 -25.42
C GLU A 86 -21.31 13.82 -24.53
N ALA A 87 -21.50 15.15 -24.56
CA ALA A 87 -22.40 15.85 -23.64
C ALA A 87 -23.83 15.29 -23.63
N GLY A 88 -24.35 14.88 -24.80
CA GLY A 88 -25.68 14.27 -24.90
C GLY A 88 -25.83 12.91 -24.21
N GLN A 89 -24.72 12.23 -23.87
CA GLN A 89 -24.75 10.98 -23.11
C GLN A 89 -24.93 11.21 -21.60
N PHE A 90 -24.71 12.44 -21.13
CA PHE A 90 -24.69 12.80 -19.72
C PHE A 90 -25.57 14.02 -19.44
N PRO A 91 -26.90 13.95 -19.63
CA PRO A 91 -27.77 15.12 -19.56
C PRO A 91 -27.75 15.83 -18.20
N ASP A 92 -27.56 15.08 -17.11
CA ASP A 92 -27.56 15.61 -15.74
C ASP A 92 -26.16 16.01 -15.24
N TYR A 93 -25.11 15.87 -16.07
CA TYR A 93 -23.73 16.08 -15.65
C TYR A 93 -22.97 16.97 -16.64
N GLN A 94 -22.13 17.86 -16.11
CA GLN A 94 -21.32 18.78 -16.93
C GLN A 94 -20.45 18.04 -17.97
N ASN A 95 -19.89 16.90 -17.56
CA ASN A 95 -19.18 15.97 -18.43
C ASN A 95 -19.05 14.61 -17.75
N ARG A 96 -18.37 13.69 -18.44
CA ARG A 96 -18.12 12.33 -17.95
C ARG A 96 -17.40 12.24 -16.60
N ILE A 97 -16.56 13.21 -16.24
CA ILE A 97 -15.82 13.16 -14.96
C ILE A 97 -16.79 13.41 -13.81
N TYR A 98 -17.70 14.37 -13.97
CA TYR A 98 -18.80 14.59 -13.02
C TYR A 98 -19.69 13.35 -12.90
N TYR A 99 -20.01 12.69 -14.03
CA TYR A 99 -20.74 11.44 -14.01
C TYR A 99 -20.01 10.33 -13.24
N ILE A 100 -18.72 10.10 -13.54
CA ILE A 100 -17.90 9.08 -12.86
C ILE A 100 -17.80 9.38 -11.36
N ALA A 101 -17.60 10.64 -10.99
CA ALA A 101 -17.54 11.08 -9.61
C ALA A 101 -18.87 10.82 -8.88
N GLY A 102 -20.01 11.11 -9.52
CA GLY A 102 -21.34 10.80 -9.01
C GLY A 102 -21.54 9.29 -8.80
N ARG A 103 -21.16 8.46 -9.79
CA ARG A 103 -21.24 6.99 -9.71
C ARG A 103 -20.39 6.39 -8.61
N MET A 104 -19.24 7.00 -8.32
CA MET A 104 -18.35 6.59 -7.24
C MET A 104 -18.71 7.21 -5.88
N GLU A 105 -19.66 8.15 -5.84
CA GLU A 105 -19.99 8.97 -4.66
C GLU A 105 -18.76 9.71 -4.09
N MET A 106 -17.93 10.25 -4.99
CA MET A 106 -16.66 10.91 -4.65
C MET A 106 -16.66 12.37 -5.11
N PRO A 107 -15.98 13.27 -4.39
CA PRO A 107 -15.76 14.63 -4.86
C PRO A 107 -15.07 14.68 -6.22
N VAL A 108 -15.59 15.51 -7.13
CA VAL A 108 -15.07 15.65 -8.51
C VAL A 108 -13.59 16.01 -8.51
N ALA A 109 -13.18 16.97 -7.67
CA ALA A 109 -11.78 17.32 -7.48
C ALA A 109 -10.87 16.11 -7.21
N LEU A 110 -11.26 15.18 -6.33
CA LEU A 110 -10.45 14.00 -6.02
C LEU A 110 -10.35 13.03 -7.20
N VAL A 111 -11.43 12.86 -7.95
CA VAL A 111 -11.44 12.02 -9.16
C VAL A 111 -10.57 12.65 -10.24
N THR A 112 -10.72 13.95 -10.50
CA THR A 112 -9.91 14.68 -11.49
C THR A 112 -8.42 14.65 -11.16
N GLU A 113 -8.05 14.84 -9.89
CA GLU A 113 -6.66 14.77 -9.41
C GLU A 113 -5.98 13.43 -9.75
N LYS A 114 -6.75 12.33 -9.81
CA LYS A 114 -6.25 10.97 -10.04
C LYS A 114 -6.37 10.52 -11.48
N ILE A 115 -7.45 10.85 -12.17
CA ILE A 115 -7.76 10.37 -13.52
C ILE A 115 -6.74 10.83 -14.58
N VAL A 116 -6.02 11.92 -14.29
CA VAL A 116 -4.96 12.43 -15.17
C VAL A 116 -3.75 11.50 -15.30
N GLN A 117 -3.63 10.48 -14.44
CA GLN A 117 -2.60 9.46 -14.54
C GLN A 117 -2.96 8.39 -15.59
N PRO A 118 -4.04 7.60 -15.45
CA PRO A 118 -4.51 6.70 -16.50
C PRO A 118 -5.34 7.48 -17.52
N LYS A 119 -4.67 8.29 -18.36
CA LYS A 119 -5.31 9.15 -19.39
C LYS A 119 -6.26 8.41 -20.33
N GLN A 120 -6.12 7.08 -20.44
CA GLN A 120 -7.00 6.20 -21.19
C GLN A 120 -8.46 6.26 -20.67
N MET A 121 -8.67 6.44 -19.35
CA MET A 121 -10.01 6.54 -18.77
C MET A 121 -10.81 7.72 -19.33
N LEU A 122 -10.15 8.82 -19.69
CA LEU A 122 -10.81 10.01 -20.26
C LEU A 122 -11.44 9.77 -21.64
N ARG A 123 -11.17 8.62 -22.26
CA ARG A 123 -11.68 8.21 -23.59
C ARG A 123 -12.23 6.79 -23.60
N MET A 124 -12.32 6.15 -22.43
CA MET A 124 -12.80 4.78 -22.31
C MET A 124 -14.31 4.76 -22.54
N ASP A 125 -14.85 3.65 -23.03
CA ASP A 125 -16.31 3.50 -23.08
C ASP A 125 -16.91 3.62 -21.67
N ILE A 126 -17.96 4.42 -21.53
CA ILE A 126 -18.56 4.67 -20.23
C ILE A 126 -19.24 3.42 -19.68
N ASN A 127 -19.83 2.59 -20.53
CA ASN A 127 -20.47 1.34 -20.10
C ASN A 127 -19.46 0.40 -19.43
N ARG A 128 -18.23 0.37 -19.96
CA ARG A 128 -17.13 -0.37 -19.35
C ARG A 128 -16.77 0.19 -17.96
N ILE A 129 -16.70 1.51 -17.82
CA ILE A 129 -16.43 2.15 -16.52
C ILE A 129 -17.54 1.79 -15.51
N ASP A 130 -18.81 1.91 -15.91
CA ASP A 130 -19.94 1.56 -15.05
C ASP A 130 -19.92 0.10 -14.63
N TYR A 131 -19.64 -0.81 -15.58
CA TYR A 131 -19.54 -2.23 -15.28
C TYR A 131 -18.45 -2.52 -14.25
N ILE A 132 -17.28 -1.88 -14.37
CA ILE A 132 -16.18 -2.04 -13.41
C ILE A 132 -16.53 -1.43 -12.03
N ILE A 133 -17.19 -0.26 -11.98
CA ILE A 133 -17.68 0.34 -10.73
C ILE A 133 -18.66 -0.63 -10.04
N ASN A 134 -19.59 -1.21 -10.79
CA ASN A 134 -20.57 -2.17 -10.27
C ASN A 134 -19.89 -3.42 -9.69
N ILE A 135 -18.85 -3.95 -10.35
CA ILE A 135 -18.06 -5.07 -9.82
C ILE A 135 -17.42 -4.68 -8.48
N PHE A 136 -16.80 -3.51 -8.38
CA PHE A 136 -16.18 -3.08 -7.14
C PHE A 136 -17.19 -2.90 -5.99
N GLN A 137 -18.34 -2.29 -6.27
CA GLN A 137 -19.43 -2.13 -5.30
C GLN A 137 -19.99 -3.49 -4.86
N LYS A 138 -20.25 -4.40 -5.81
CA LYS A 138 -20.71 -5.78 -5.55
C LYS A 138 -19.80 -6.55 -4.59
N HIS A 139 -18.48 -6.36 -4.70
CA HIS A 139 -17.48 -7.03 -3.86
C HIS A 139 -17.03 -6.20 -2.66
N GLY A 140 -17.77 -5.17 -2.27
CA GLY A 140 -17.53 -4.42 -1.03
C GLY A 140 -16.22 -3.61 -1.02
N VAL A 141 -15.70 -3.25 -2.19
CA VAL A 141 -14.50 -2.41 -2.31
C VAL A 141 -14.88 -0.94 -2.10
N HIS A 142 -14.17 -0.24 -1.23
CA HIS A 142 -14.43 1.18 -1.02
C HIS A 142 -14.03 2.02 -2.23
N MET A 143 -14.93 2.88 -2.71
CA MET A 143 -14.67 3.76 -3.87
C MET A 143 -13.49 4.71 -3.64
N ARG A 144 -13.22 5.09 -2.39
CA ARG A 144 -12.00 5.84 -2.02
C ARG A 144 -10.72 5.10 -2.40
N ASP A 145 -10.69 3.77 -2.21
CA ASP A 145 -9.55 2.96 -2.61
C ASP A 145 -9.47 2.84 -4.14
N VAL A 146 -10.62 2.74 -4.83
CA VAL A 146 -10.70 2.72 -6.30
C VAL A 146 -10.17 4.01 -6.91
N VAL A 147 -10.55 5.17 -6.38
CA VAL A 147 -10.02 6.48 -6.81
C VAL A 147 -8.52 6.61 -6.57
N ALA A 148 -7.99 5.98 -5.52
CA ALA A 148 -6.57 5.95 -5.26
C ALA A 148 -5.78 5.12 -6.30
N ASP A 149 -6.44 4.17 -6.97
CA ASP A 149 -5.84 3.25 -7.94
C ASP A 149 -6.70 3.08 -9.20
N LEU A 150 -6.89 4.17 -9.94
CA LEU A 150 -7.68 4.20 -11.16
C LEU A 150 -7.11 3.37 -12.33
N TRP A 151 -5.89 2.83 -12.19
CA TRP A 151 -5.32 1.95 -13.22
C TRP A 151 -6.13 0.66 -13.39
N VAL A 152 -6.86 0.22 -12.37
CA VAL A 152 -7.76 -0.95 -12.43
C VAL A 152 -8.73 -0.93 -13.61
N PHE A 153 -9.20 0.24 -14.04
CA PHE A 153 -10.12 0.36 -15.18
C PHE A 153 -9.51 -0.10 -16.50
N CYS A 154 -8.18 -0.01 -16.61
CA CYS A 154 -7.42 -0.39 -17.79
C CYS A 154 -7.06 -1.88 -17.83
N HIS A 155 -7.40 -2.67 -16.80
CA HIS A 155 -7.08 -4.10 -16.73
C HIS A 155 -8.19 -5.01 -17.26
N ASN A 156 -7.87 -6.31 -17.39
CA ASN A 156 -8.83 -7.30 -17.83
C ASN A 156 -9.96 -7.42 -16.79
N VAL A 157 -11.21 -7.27 -17.24
CA VAL A 157 -12.37 -7.17 -16.35
C VAL A 157 -12.73 -8.52 -15.75
N GLN A 158 -12.66 -9.59 -16.54
CA GLN A 158 -12.92 -10.95 -16.10
C GLN A 158 -11.91 -11.37 -15.01
N LEU A 159 -10.64 -11.04 -15.19
CA LEU A 159 -9.60 -11.27 -14.19
C LEU A 159 -9.85 -10.43 -12.94
N THR A 160 -10.26 -9.16 -13.10
CA THR A 160 -10.59 -8.27 -11.99
C THR A 160 -11.70 -8.85 -11.12
N GLU A 161 -12.82 -9.26 -11.72
CA GLU A 161 -13.94 -9.87 -11.01
C GLU A 161 -13.54 -11.20 -10.36
N SER A 162 -12.86 -12.08 -11.10
CA SER A 162 -12.39 -13.36 -10.56
C SER A 162 -11.48 -13.20 -9.33
N ARG A 163 -10.57 -12.23 -9.35
CA ARG A 163 -9.67 -11.97 -8.21
C ARG A 163 -10.40 -11.39 -7.00
N LEU A 164 -11.35 -10.49 -7.22
CA LEU A 164 -12.18 -9.95 -6.15
C LEU A 164 -13.03 -11.05 -5.51
N GLN A 165 -13.66 -11.90 -6.33
CA GLN A 165 -14.42 -13.05 -5.86
C GLN A 165 -13.57 -14.01 -5.00
N GLN A 166 -12.37 -14.37 -5.47
CA GLN A 166 -11.45 -15.22 -4.73
C GLN A 166 -11.01 -14.59 -3.40
N ALA A 167 -10.75 -13.28 -3.38
CA ALA A 167 -10.40 -12.56 -2.15
C ALA A 167 -11.55 -12.59 -1.13
N VAL A 168 -12.78 -12.36 -1.57
CA VAL A 168 -13.98 -12.43 -0.72
C VAL A 168 -14.20 -13.85 -0.20
N GLN A 169 -14.09 -14.87 -1.05
CA GLN A 169 -14.19 -16.28 -0.65
C GLN A 169 -13.10 -16.69 0.34
N ALA A 170 -11.92 -16.08 0.29
CA ALA A 170 -10.85 -16.28 1.26
C ALA A 170 -11.07 -15.52 2.58
N GLY A 171 -12.20 -14.84 2.78
CA GLY A 171 -12.56 -14.11 4.00
C GLY A 171 -12.15 -12.63 3.99
N CYS A 172 -11.85 -12.03 2.84
CA CYS A 172 -11.59 -10.59 2.76
C CYS A 172 -12.89 -9.79 2.65
N VAL A 173 -13.20 -9.02 3.70
CA VAL A 173 -14.40 -8.16 3.75
C VAL A 173 -14.30 -6.97 2.78
N HIS A 174 -13.12 -6.34 2.70
CA HIS A 174 -12.88 -5.17 1.86
C HIS A 174 -11.62 -5.36 1.00
N PRO A 175 -11.74 -6.06 -0.15
CA PRO A 175 -10.63 -6.23 -1.07
C PRO A 175 -10.08 -4.88 -1.54
N LYS A 176 -8.76 -4.80 -1.78
CA LYS A 176 -8.11 -3.58 -2.27
C LYS A 176 -7.91 -3.64 -3.79
N PRO A 177 -8.13 -2.55 -4.55
CA PRO A 177 -8.05 -2.58 -6.02
C PRO A 177 -6.71 -3.07 -6.61
N TRP A 178 -5.60 -2.84 -5.91
CA TRP A 178 -4.27 -3.24 -6.38
C TRP A 178 -4.15 -4.75 -6.65
N ILE A 179 -4.96 -5.58 -5.97
CA ILE A 179 -4.94 -7.04 -6.17
C ILE A 179 -5.38 -7.41 -7.59
N CYS A 180 -6.17 -6.56 -8.25
CA CYS A 180 -6.73 -6.83 -9.57
C CYS A 180 -5.66 -6.79 -10.66
N HIS A 181 -4.55 -6.07 -10.44
CA HIS A 181 -3.45 -5.95 -11.41
C HIS A 181 -2.10 -6.46 -10.91
N SER A 182 -2.03 -6.99 -9.69
CA SER A 182 -0.80 -7.61 -9.17
C SER A 182 -0.37 -8.82 -10.00
N SER A 183 0.89 -9.24 -9.87
CA SER A 183 1.33 -10.51 -10.47
C SER A 183 0.63 -11.71 -9.80
N PRO A 184 0.50 -12.87 -10.49
CA PRO A 184 -0.15 -14.06 -9.94
C PRO A 184 0.44 -14.50 -8.59
N HIS A 185 1.77 -14.61 -8.48
CA HIS A 185 2.44 -14.97 -7.22
C HIS A 185 2.14 -14.00 -6.07
N VAL A 186 2.05 -12.68 -6.34
CA VAL A 186 1.69 -11.70 -5.30
C VAL A 186 0.24 -11.90 -4.83
N PHE A 187 -0.66 -12.21 -5.78
CA PHE A 187 -2.06 -12.48 -5.49
C PHE A 187 -2.24 -13.79 -4.70
N GLU A 188 -1.61 -14.87 -5.11
CA GLU A 188 -1.62 -16.17 -4.40
C GLU A 188 -1.09 -16.04 -2.98
N ARG A 189 0.02 -15.32 -2.80
CA ARG A 189 0.58 -15.03 -1.47
C ARG A 189 -0.40 -14.22 -0.61
N TYR A 190 -1.15 -13.31 -1.21
CA TYR A 190 -2.19 -12.55 -0.52
C TYR A 190 -3.36 -13.45 -0.08
N LEU A 191 -3.85 -14.32 -0.96
CA LEU A 191 -4.89 -15.31 -0.62
C LEU A 191 -4.43 -16.26 0.50
N GLY A 192 -3.21 -16.79 0.40
CA GLY A 192 -2.65 -17.68 1.43
C GLY A 192 -2.55 -17.01 2.80
N ARG A 193 -2.32 -15.70 2.86
CA ARG A 193 -2.36 -14.93 4.12
C ARG A 193 -3.78 -14.84 4.68
N LEU A 194 -4.77 -14.55 3.84
CA LEU A 194 -6.16 -14.49 4.27
C LEU A 194 -6.62 -15.85 4.82
N GLN A 195 -6.40 -16.93 4.07
CA GLN A 195 -6.74 -18.29 4.48
C GLN A 195 -6.03 -18.70 5.77
N SER A 196 -4.73 -18.39 5.89
CA SER A 196 -3.97 -18.66 7.13
C SER A 196 -4.51 -17.88 8.32
N LYS A 197 -5.01 -16.65 8.11
CA LYS A 197 -5.63 -15.86 9.17
C LYS A 197 -6.94 -16.52 9.62
N THR A 198 -7.81 -16.87 8.68
CA THR A 198 -9.08 -17.56 8.97
C THR A 198 -8.87 -18.91 9.65
N LEU A 199 -7.86 -19.68 9.23
CA LEU A 199 -7.51 -20.96 9.86
C LEU A 199 -7.10 -20.81 11.33
N VAL A 200 -6.38 -19.74 11.67
CA VAL A 200 -5.88 -19.54 13.04
C VAL A 200 -6.90 -18.87 13.95
N LEU A 201 -7.68 -17.93 13.43
CA LEU A 201 -8.63 -17.15 14.22
C LEU A 201 -10.05 -17.73 14.19
N GLY A 202 -10.40 -18.55 13.22
CA GLY A 202 -11.79 -18.87 12.90
C GLY A 202 -12.47 -17.76 12.09
N GLU A 203 -13.79 -17.88 11.88
CA GLU A 203 -14.57 -16.94 11.05
C GLU A 203 -14.70 -15.55 11.68
N ASP A 204 -14.85 -15.48 13.02
CA ASP A 204 -15.06 -14.22 13.77
C ASP A 204 -13.90 -13.84 14.70
N GLY A 205 -12.80 -14.59 14.69
CA GLY A 205 -11.76 -14.43 15.69
C GLY A 205 -11.00 -13.12 15.56
N ALA A 206 -11.09 -12.29 16.61
CA ALA A 206 -10.16 -11.20 16.82
C ALA A 206 -8.80 -11.77 17.29
N LEU A 207 -7.70 -11.15 16.86
CA LEU A 207 -6.36 -11.52 17.33
C LEU A 207 -6.25 -11.34 18.85
N GLU A 208 -6.94 -10.33 19.38
CA GLU A 208 -7.10 -10.07 20.81
C GLU A 208 -7.63 -11.30 21.54
N THR A 209 -8.75 -11.86 21.07
CA THR A 209 -9.39 -13.05 21.66
C THR A 209 -8.47 -14.26 21.56
N TYR A 210 -7.88 -14.48 20.38
CA TYR A 210 -6.93 -15.57 20.17
C TYR A 210 -5.75 -15.51 21.16
N LEU A 211 -5.18 -14.33 21.42
CA LEU A 211 -4.09 -14.19 22.39
C LEU A 211 -4.58 -14.31 23.84
N SER A 212 -5.78 -13.83 24.13
CA SER A 212 -6.42 -13.96 25.45
C SER A 212 -6.50 -15.43 25.85
N ASP A 213 -7.05 -16.24 24.95
CA ASP A 213 -7.27 -17.68 25.16
C ASP A 213 -5.93 -18.42 25.19
N ARG A 214 -4.99 -18.07 24.29
CA ARG A 214 -3.72 -18.79 24.17
C ARG A 214 -2.73 -18.49 25.29
N LEU A 215 -2.84 -17.31 25.91
CA LEU A 215 -1.97 -16.88 27.02
C LEU A 215 -2.67 -16.95 28.39
N ASP A 216 -3.88 -17.50 28.44
CA ASP A 216 -4.73 -17.60 29.64
C ASP A 216 -4.78 -16.28 30.44
N CYS A 217 -5.17 -15.22 29.75
CA CYS A 217 -5.27 -13.89 30.35
C CYS A 217 -6.51 -13.13 29.90
N PRO A 218 -7.00 -12.18 30.70
CA PRO A 218 -8.19 -11.43 30.35
C PRO A 218 -7.92 -10.43 29.21
N LEU A 219 -8.95 -10.18 28.39
CA LEU A 219 -8.86 -9.37 27.18
C LEU A 219 -8.31 -7.94 27.42
N TYR A 220 -8.52 -7.37 28.61
CA TYR A 220 -8.00 -6.04 28.94
C TYR A 220 -6.47 -6.02 29.02
N GLU A 221 -5.82 -7.12 29.43
CA GLU A 221 -4.35 -7.22 29.48
C GLU A 221 -3.75 -7.29 28.08
N VAL A 222 -4.35 -8.10 27.20
CA VAL A 222 -3.97 -8.17 25.79
C VAL A 222 -4.11 -6.80 25.13
N ASN A 223 -5.22 -6.11 25.36
CA ASN A 223 -5.43 -4.76 24.86
C ASN A 223 -4.44 -3.74 25.42
N ALA A 224 -4.08 -3.84 26.71
CA ALA A 224 -3.03 -3.01 27.29
C ALA A 224 -1.67 -3.26 26.61
N ASN A 225 -1.34 -4.53 26.31
CA ASN A 225 -0.13 -4.88 25.58
C ASN A 225 -0.14 -4.37 24.14
N PHE A 226 -1.28 -4.37 23.46
CA PHE A 226 -1.40 -3.74 22.13
C PHE A 226 -1.25 -2.22 22.15
N ARG A 227 -1.73 -1.54 23.21
CA ARG A 227 -1.51 -0.10 23.36
C ARG A 227 -0.03 0.22 23.58
N ARG A 228 0.67 -0.65 24.30
CA ARG A 228 2.12 -0.53 24.57
C ARG A 228 2.98 -0.89 23.36
N ASN A 229 2.58 -1.92 22.62
CA ASN A 229 3.24 -2.38 21.41
C ASN A 229 2.24 -2.46 20.24
N PRO A 230 1.92 -1.31 19.61
CA PRO A 230 1.00 -1.27 18.47
C PRO A 230 1.52 -2.08 17.28
N GLY A 231 2.85 -2.30 17.19
CA GLY A 231 3.47 -3.13 16.18
C GLY A 231 2.96 -4.58 16.21
N LEU A 232 2.56 -5.11 17.37
CA LEU A 232 2.05 -6.48 17.49
C LEU A 232 0.75 -6.69 16.68
N LYS A 233 -0.11 -5.66 16.56
CA LYS A 233 -1.32 -5.73 15.72
C LYS A 233 -1.01 -5.85 14.22
N SER A 234 0.18 -5.41 13.80
CA SER A 234 0.60 -5.45 12.40
C SER A 234 1.22 -6.79 12.00
N VAL A 235 1.64 -7.61 12.98
CA VAL A 235 2.27 -8.91 12.71
C VAL A 235 1.21 -9.90 12.25
N HIS A 236 1.53 -10.64 11.18
CA HIS A 236 0.64 -11.67 10.66
C HIS A 236 0.37 -12.76 11.71
N VAL A 237 -0.90 -13.13 11.88
CA VAL A 237 -1.34 -14.05 12.95
C VAL A 237 -0.64 -15.40 12.89
N SER A 238 -0.43 -15.97 11.70
CA SER A 238 0.29 -17.24 11.60
C SER A 238 1.73 -17.16 12.14
N ARG A 239 2.40 -16.01 12.02
CA ARG A 239 3.75 -15.82 12.60
C ARG A 239 3.68 -15.72 14.12
N ILE A 240 2.65 -15.07 14.66
CA ILE A 240 2.41 -15.01 16.10
C ILE A 240 2.19 -16.42 16.64
N LYS A 241 1.30 -17.20 16.00
CA LYS A 241 1.07 -18.61 16.33
C LYS A 241 2.37 -19.42 16.30
N SER A 242 3.13 -19.39 15.20
CA SER A 242 4.39 -20.15 15.11
C SER A 242 5.40 -19.77 16.19
N LYS A 243 5.47 -18.50 16.58
CA LYS A 243 6.35 -18.07 17.67
C LYS A 243 5.86 -18.56 19.04
N LEU A 244 4.56 -18.46 19.31
CA LEU A 244 3.98 -18.96 20.56
C LEU A 244 4.15 -20.48 20.67
N ASP A 245 3.84 -21.23 19.61
CA ASP A 245 4.01 -22.69 19.61
C ASP A 245 5.48 -23.09 19.82
N LEU A 246 6.43 -22.36 19.25
CA LEU A 246 7.87 -22.57 19.51
C LEU A 246 8.21 -22.32 20.98
N LEU A 247 7.72 -21.23 21.58
CA LEU A 247 7.98 -20.92 22.98
C LEU A 247 7.38 -21.99 23.92
N PHE A 248 6.15 -22.43 23.66
CA PHE A 248 5.54 -23.51 24.43
C PHE A 248 6.31 -24.83 24.28
N ALA A 249 6.81 -25.14 23.08
CA ALA A 249 7.62 -26.34 22.85
C ALA A 249 8.96 -26.30 23.60
N GLU A 250 9.54 -25.12 23.79
CA GLU A 250 10.76 -24.91 24.60
C GLU A 250 10.46 -24.85 26.12
N GLY A 251 9.20 -25.04 26.52
CA GLY A 251 8.79 -25.12 27.93
C GLY A 251 8.49 -23.78 28.60
N PHE A 252 8.35 -22.69 27.86
CA PHE A 252 7.89 -21.42 28.43
C PHE A 252 6.40 -21.49 28.77
N THR A 253 6.03 -21.00 29.96
CA THR A 253 4.61 -20.94 30.38
C THR A 253 3.92 -19.70 29.82
N PRO A 254 2.58 -19.69 29.70
CA PRO A 254 1.83 -18.48 29.36
C PRO A 254 2.20 -17.28 30.24
N GLU A 255 2.42 -17.49 31.54
CA GLU A 255 2.85 -16.48 32.52
C GLU A 255 4.21 -15.86 32.14
N ASP A 256 5.18 -16.69 31.71
CA ASP A 256 6.50 -16.23 31.29
C ASP A 256 6.40 -15.30 30.08
N ILE A 257 5.60 -15.72 29.09
CA ILE A 257 5.41 -14.95 27.86
C ILE A 257 4.67 -13.64 28.17
N ARG A 258 3.64 -13.67 29.04
CA ARG A 258 2.92 -12.46 29.46
C ARG A 258 3.83 -11.46 30.17
N ARG A 259 4.70 -11.94 31.06
CA ARG A 259 5.66 -11.12 31.78
C ARG A 259 6.64 -10.42 30.84
N ASP A 260 7.10 -11.06 29.79
CA ASP A 260 8.01 -10.44 28.81
C ASP A 260 7.27 -9.55 27.78
N LEU A 261 5.96 -9.76 27.60
CA LEU A 261 5.10 -8.82 26.87
C LEU A 261 4.79 -7.56 27.69
N THR A 262 4.91 -7.64 29.02
CA THR A 262 4.89 -6.47 29.91
C THR A 262 6.29 -5.89 30.05
N PRO A 263 6.49 -4.56 30.04
CA PRO A 263 7.79 -4.02 30.39
C PRO A 263 8.12 -4.44 31.82
N THR A 264 9.30 -5.04 32.04
CA THR A 264 9.97 -4.85 33.32
C THR A 264 10.00 -3.35 33.56
N ARG A 265 9.46 -2.92 34.72
CA ARG A 265 9.48 -1.51 35.11
C ARG A 265 10.87 -0.97 34.81
N CYS A 266 11.00 0.02 33.92
CA CYS A 266 12.17 0.89 34.01
C CYS A 266 12.22 1.35 35.46
N PRO A 267 13.36 1.19 36.17
CA PRO A 267 13.46 1.73 37.50
C PRO A 267 13.18 3.24 37.42
N PRO A 268 12.50 3.79 38.42
CA PRO A 268 12.12 5.20 38.40
C PRO A 268 13.35 6.10 38.25
N PRO A 269 13.22 7.29 37.62
CA PRO A 269 14.34 8.12 37.17
C PRO A 269 15.29 8.60 38.30
N HIS A 270 14.94 8.42 39.57
CA HIS A 270 15.82 8.69 40.71
C HIS A 270 16.88 7.62 40.95
N LEU A 271 16.83 6.48 40.27
CA LEU A 271 17.86 5.43 40.30
C LEU A 271 18.78 5.45 39.06
N CYS A 272 18.58 6.40 38.13
CA CYS A 272 19.54 6.65 37.06
C CYS A 272 20.68 7.51 37.61
N LEU A 273 21.81 6.88 37.92
CA LEU A 273 23.04 7.59 38.28
C LEU A 273 23.42 8.58 37.17
N PRO A 274 23.87 9.81 37.51
CA PRO A 274 24.34 10.77 36.53
C PRO A 274 25.62 10.27 35.85
N PRO A 275 25.91 10.67 34.60
CA PRO A 275 27.09 10.25 33.88
C PRO A 275 28.32 10.97 34.45
N GLY A 276 29.03 10.29 35.35
CA GLY A 276 30.31 10.72 35.91
C GLY A 276 31.35 9.61 35.74
N ASP A 277 32.42 9.96 35.03
CA ASP A 277 33.72 9.30 34.91
C ASP A 277 33.85 7.93 34.23
N ARG A 278 34.45 8.01 33.04
CA ARG A 278 34.99 6.90 32.27
C ARG A 278 36.17 6.28 33.03
N SER A 279 35.99 5.07 33.56
CA SER A 279 37.01 4.03 33.54
C SER A 279 36.40 2.67 33.88
N ALA A 280 36.84 1.65 33.16
CA ALA A 280 36.56 0.21 33.32
C ALA A 280 35.21 -0.34 32.77
N ALA A 281 35.36 -1.08 31.67
CA ALA A 281 34.59 -2.26 31.25
C ALA A 281 33.05 -2.22 31.37
N THR A 282 32.37 -1.86 30.29
CA THR A 282 30.94 -2.13 30.09
C THR A 282 30.75 -3.53 29.51
N PRO A 283 30.00 -4.45 30.16
CA PRO A 283 29.38 -5.56 29.43
C PRO A 283 28.05 -5.08 28.86
N VAL A 284 27.94 -5.14 27.54
CA VAL A 284 26.67 -5.04 26.82
C VAL A 284 25.88 -6.33 27.12
N ILE A 285 24.90 -6.26 28.01
CA ILE A 285 23.90 -7.33 28.24
C ILE A 285 22.58 -6.79 27.68
N ALA A 286 22.28 -6.96 26.39
CA ALA A 286 21.84 -8.17 25.69
C ALA A 286 20.33 -8.47 25.88
N CYS A 287 19.52 -7.94 24.95
CA CYS A 287 18.24 -8.55 24.52
C CYS A 287 18.46 -9.89 23.77
N GLN A 288 19.48 -10.68 24.12
CA GLN A 288 19.83 -11.93 23.44
C GLN A 288 19.53 -13.18 24.29
N ASP A 289 19.16 -13.06 25.55
CA ASP A 289 19.15 -14.23 26.45
C ASP A 289 18.01 -15.24 26.27
N ILE A 290 16.95 -14.91 25.52
CA ILE A 290 15.93 -15.89 25.13
C ILE A 290 16.38 -16.71 23.91
N THR A 291 17.16 -16.10 23.00
CA THR A 291 17.76 -16.79 21.85
C THR A 291 18.93 -17.71 22.23
N THR A 292 19.64 -17.42 23.33
CA THR A 292 20.83 -18.19 23.73
C THR A 292 20.48 -19.56 24.29
N ARG A 293 19.31 -19.74 24.91
CA ARG A 293 18.87 -21.03 25.47
C ARG A 293 18.38 -22.00 24.38
N ALA A 294 17.61 -21.51 23.41
CA ALA A 294 17.20 -22.27 22.22
C ALA A 294 18.39 -22.62 21.30
N ALA A 295 19.37 -21.72 21.15
CA ALA A 295 20.56 -21.97 20.36
C ALA A 295 21.51 -23.02 20.99
N ARG A 296 21.41 -23.28 22.30
CA ARG A 296 22.24 -24.27 23.01
C ARG A 296 21.71 -25.70 22.84
N VAL A 297 20.38 -25.87 22.71
CA VAL A 297 19.73 -27.16 22.43
C VAL A 297 19.93 -27.59 20.97
N LEU A 298 19.92 -26.63 20.03
CA LEU A 298 20.12 -26.90 18.60
C LEU A 298 21.56 -27.31 18.23
N ARG A 299 22.57 -27.00 19.05
CA ARG A 299 23.96 -27.44 18.81
C ARG A 299 24.30 -28.83 19.36
N SER A 300 23.46 -29.40 20.24
CA SER A 300 23.69 -30.73 20.80
C SER A 300 23.13 -31.90 19.97
N GLN A 301 22.37 -31.64 18.90
CA GLN A 301 21.73 -32.69 18.10
C GLN A 301 22.20 -32.80 16.64
N SER A 302 23.25 -32.09 16.22
CA SER A 302 23.80 -32.23 14.86
C SER A 302 25.25 -32.68 14.87
N LYS A 303 25.48 -33.99 14.99
CA LYS A 303 26.75 -34.62 14.64
C LYS A 303 26.46 -35.83 13.74
N PRO A 304 26.51 -35.69 12.40
CA PRO A 304 26.49 -36.84 11.51
C PRO A 304 27.89 -37.46 11.44
N ALA A 305 27.94 -38.79 11.50
CA ALA A 305 29.13 -39.59 11.24
C ALA A 305 29.55 -39.48 9.76
N ALA A 306 30.86 -39.40 9.51
CA ALA A 306 31.44 -39.42 8.18
C ALA A 306 31.52 -40.86 7.62
N PRO A 307 31.27 -41.08 6.33
CA PRO A 307 31.77 -42.25 5.62
C PRO A 307 33.04 -41.91 4.80
N PRO A 308 33.88 -42.93 4.50
CA PRO A 308 35.22 -42.76 3.94
C PRO A 308 35.19 -42.52 2.42
N GLY A 309 36.24 -41.87 1.94
CA GLY A 309 36.34 -41.35 0.59
C GLY A 309 36.69 -42.35 -0.52
N THR A 310 36.77 -41.82 -1.73
CA THR A 310 37.70 -42.21 -2.78
C THR A 310 37.73 -41.14 -3.87
N ASP A 311 38.93 -40.93 -4.39
CA ASP A 311 39.42 -39.81 -5.20
C ASP A 311 39.32 -40.13 -6.73
N PRO A 312 39.90 -39.37 -7.68
CA PRO A 312 39.16 -38.80 -8.82
C PRO A 312 39.66 -39.30 -10.19
N ALA A 313 38.86 -39.15 -11.26
CA ALA A 313 39.39 -39.03 -12.63
C ALA A 313 38.33 -38.75 -13.72
N ARG A 314 38.73 -37.86 -14.64
CA ARG A 314 38.46 -37.80 -16.10
C ARG A 314 37.21 -37.09 -16.65
N CYS A 315 37.48 -35.88 -17.14
CA CYS A 315 37.46 -35.44 -18.56
C CYS A 315 36.26 -35.77 -19.46
N GLY A 316 35.76 -34.72 -20.14
CA GLY A 316 35.23 -34.85 -21.50
C GLY A 316 34.24 -33.76 -21.93
N ILE A 317 34.75 -32.66 -22.51
CA ILE A 317 34.02 -31.77 -23.43
C ILE A 317 33.89 -32.49 -24.79
N PRO A 318 32.81 -32.27 -25.56
CA PRO A 318 33.07 -31.74 -26.90
C PRO A 318 32.14 -30.59 -27.33
N GLU A 319 32.74 -29.76 -28.17
CA GLU A 319 32.22 -28.64 -28.95
C GLU A 319 31.19 -29.08 -30.01
N GLY A 320 30.41 -28.14 -30.57
CA GLY A 320 29.76 -28.41 -31.86
C GLY A 320 28.62 -27.50 -32.33
N SER A 321 28.98 -26.33 -32.89
CA SER A 321 28.48 -25.74 -34.15
C SER A 321 27.04 -25.24 -34.39
N ARG A 322 27.02 -23.97 -34.88
CA ARG A 322 26.30 -23.36 -36.04
C ARG A 322 24.79 -23.05 -35.88
N ARG A 323 24.40 -21.76 -35.87
CA ARG A 323 24.23 -20.75 -36.97
C ARG A 323 22.89 -20.84 -37.74
N THR A 324 22.38 -19.64 -38.07
CA THR A 324 21.21 -19.28 -38.91
C THR A 324 19.86 -19.40 -38.19
N GLY A 325 18.93 -18.44 -38.18
CA GLY A 325 18.77 -17.18 -38.92
C GLY A 325 17.44 -17.18 -39.67
N ARG A 326 16.43 -16.40 -39.24
CA ARG A 326 15.48 -15.69 -40.13
C ARG A 326 14.41 -14.91 -39.37
N ARG A 327 14.12 -13.73 -39.95
CA ARG A 327 12.95 -12.88 -39.74
C ARG A 327 11.65 -13.61 -40.11
N VAL A 328 10.55 -13.28 -39.44
CA VAL A 328 9.39 -12.57 -40.00
C VAL A 328 8.92 -11.58 -38.95
#